data_AF-A0A2D5S080-F1
#
_entry.id   AF-A0A2D5S080-F1
#
_cell.length_a   1.000
_cell.length_b   1.000
_cell.length_c   1.000
_cell.angle_alpha   90.00
_cell.angle_beta   90.00
_cell.angle_gamma   90.00
#
_symmetry.space_group_name_H-M   'P 1'
#
loop_
_entity.id
_entity.type
_entity.pdbx_description
1 polymer ?
#
loop_
_entity_poly.entity_id
_entity_poly.type
_entity_poly.pdbx_seq_one_letter_code
_entity_poly.pdbx_strand_id
1 'polypeptide(L)'
;MSKAIFDESPAPTDKHVLNYLELLGSILRNYRKTYPIAAYRSIERFAECKLSPYYSKGACRKTLGKAEAGKPTVAVGTYAAVLHEMGLWPAIINALGSSTAEDVRYVEIVINELRKKEKEKCVERMKKLNKNFFNEVG
;
A
#
# COMPACT_ATOMS: atom_id res chain seq x y z
N MET A 1 -28.61 -12.89 22.29
CA MET A 1 -27.65 -11.85 21.88
C MET A 1 -27.30 -12.11 20.43
N SER A 2 -27.44 -11.13 19.52
CA SER A 2 -26.94 -11.32 18.15
C SER A 2 -25.42 -11.50 18.22
N LYS A 3 -24.88 -12.47 17.48
CA LYS A 3 -23.42 -12.56 17.29
C LYS A 3 -22.92 -11.23 16.72
N ALA A 4 -21.71 -10.83 17.09
CA ALA A 4 -21.07 -9.70 16.42
C ALA A 4 -20.82 -10.08 14.95
N ILE A 5 -20.91 -9.10 14.04
CA ILE A 5 -20.76 -9.31 12.59
C ILE A 5 -19.44 -10.01 12.19
N PHE A 6 -18.40 -9.87 13.01
CA PHE A 6 -17.09 -10.49 12.78
C PHE A 6 -16.97 -11.94 13.33
N ASP A 7 -17.99 -12.43 14.04
CA ASP A 7 -18.09 -13.82 14.54
C ASP A 7 -18.95 -14.71 13.61
N GLU A 8 -19.38 -14.16 12.48
CA GLU A 8 -20.17 -14.84 11.47
C GLU A 8 -19.29 -15.63 10.50
N SER A 9 -19.90 -16.58 9.78
CA SER A 9 -19.25 -17.35 8.71
C SER A 9 -20.08 -17.19 7.44
N PRO A 10 -20.01 -16.02 6.78
CA PRO A 10 -20.82 -15.72 5.61
C PRO A 10 -20.51 -16.65 4.44
N ALA A 11 -21.45 -16.83 3.52
CA ALA A 11 -21.16 -17.52 2.27
C ALA A 11 -20.33 -16.59 1.36
N PRO A 12 -19.43 -17.11 0.50
CA PRO A 12 -18.59 -16.28 -0.37
C PRO A 12 -19.37 -15.37 -1.34
N THR A 13 -20.63 -15.72 -1.63
CA THR A 13 -21.54 -14.95 -2.49
C THR A 13 -22.17 -13.75 -1.80
N ASP A 14 -22.05 -13.67 -0.47
CA ASP A 14 -22.73 -12.64 0.31
C ASP A 14 -21.95 -11.33 0.26
N LYS A 15 -22.70 -10.21 0.27
CA LYS A 15 -22.15 -8.86 0.44
C LYS A 15 -21.78 -8.62 1.91
N HIS A 16 -20.80 -9.37 2.40
CA HIS A 16 -20.38 -9.40 3.80
C HIS A 16 -18.96 -8.86 3.99
N VAL A 17 -18.73 -8.09 5.07
CA VAL A 17 -17.44 -7.45 5.35
C VAL A 17 -16.28 -8.44 5.44
N LEU A 18 -16.51 -9.62 6.01
CA LEU A 18 -15.50 -10.68 6.07
C LEU A 18 -15.07 -11.19 4.69
N ASN A 19 -15.98 -11.29 3.72
CA ASN A 19 -15.64 -11.69 2.35
C ASN A 19 -14.76 -10.64 1.68
N TYR A 20 -15.05 -9.35 1.90
CA TYR A 20 -14.21 -8.26 1.39
C TYR A 20 -12.81 -8.25 2.05
N LEU A 21 -12.72 -8.54 3.35
CA LEU A 21 -11.44 -8.66 4.05
C LEU A 21 -10.62 -9.86 3.56
N GLU A 22 -11.25 -11.00 3.30
CA GLU A 22 -10.57 -12.17 2.71
C GLU A 22 -10.06 -11.86 1.30
N LEU A 23 -10.87 -11.20 0.47
CA LEU A 23 -10.46 -10.75 -0.85
C LEU A 23 -9.26 -9.80 -0.77
N LEU A 24 -9.32 -8.80 0.12
CA LEU A 24 -8.20 -7.89 0.36
C LEU A 24 -6.95 -8.68 0.77
N GLY A 25 -7.07 -9.59 1.74
CA GLY A 25 -5.97 -10.46 2.16
C GLY A 25 -5.37 -11.27 1.02
N SER A 26 -6.20 -11.81 0.13
CA SER A 26 -5.77 -12.54 -1.07
C SER A 26 -5.01 -11.64 -2.05
N ILE A 27 -5.49 -10.42 -2.29
CA ILE A 27 -4.80 -9.42 -3.12
C ILE A 27 -3.41 -9.11 -2.55
N LEU A 28 -3.31 -8.84 -1.24
CA LEU A 28 -2.02 -8.56 -0.59
C LEU A 28 -1.06 -9.75 -0.69
N ARG A 29 -1.57 -10.97 -0.47
CA ARG A 29 -0.81 -12.21 -0.59
C ARG A 29 -0.28 -12.40 -2.00
N ASN A 30 -1.12 -12.16 -3.01
CA ASN A 30 -0.74 -12.31 -4.41
C ASN A 30 0.34 -11.30 -4.77
N TYR A 31 0.20 -10.04 -4.36
CA TYR A 31 1.24 -9.02 -4.57
C TYR A 31 2.59 -9.44 -3.99
N ARG A 32 2.63 -9.95 -2.75
CA ARG A 32 3.87 -10.48 -2.18
C ARG A 32 4.42 -11.64 -3.01
N LYS A 33 3.58 -12.62 -3.37
CA LYS A 33 4.00 -13.81 -4.12
C LYS A 33 4.51 -13.49 -5.52
N THR A 34 4.01 -12.43 -6.15
CA THR A 34 4.42 -11.99 -7.49
C THR A 34 5.42 -10.84 -7.44
N TYR A 35 5.97 -10.50 -6.27
CA TYR A 35 6.92 -9.40 -6.13
C TYR A 35 8.11 -9.56 -7.11
N PRO A 36 8.56 -8.47 -7.76
CA PRO A 36 9.60 -8.54 -8.80
C PRO A 36 10.88 -9.23 -8.34
N ILE A 37 11.31 -8.95 -7.10
CA ILE A 37 12.50 -9.53 -6.48
C ILE A 37 12.11 -10.81 -5.74
N ALA A 38 12.59 -11.95 -6.23
CA ALA A 38 12.22 -13.28 -5.71
C ALA A 38 12.49 -13.46 -4.20
N ALA A 39 13.56 -12.86 -3.68
CA ALA A 39 13.91 -12.92 -2.25
C ALA A 39 12.80 -12.36 -1.34
N TYR A 40 12.04 -11.37 -1.82
CA TYR A 40 10.95 -10.73 -1.08
C TYR A 40 9.61 -11.44 -1.24
N ARG A 41 9.54 -12.56 -1.97
CA ARG A 41 8.30 -13.33 -2.09
C ARG A 41 7.98 -14.14 -0.85
N SER A 42 8.95 -14.41 0.02
CA SER A 42 8.68 -15.05 1.31
C SER A 42 8.02 -14.08 2.29
N ILE A 43 7.16 -14.60 3.18
CA ILE A 43 6.44 -13.77 4.14
C ILE A 43 7.38 -13.15 5.17
N GLU A 44 8.43 -13.88 5.57
CA GLU A 44 9.47 -13.42 6.46
C GLU A 44 10.24 -12.25 5.86
N ARG A 45 10.81 -12.43 4.67
CA ARG A 45 11.62 -11.38 4.04
C ARG A 45 10.79 -10.18 3.62
N PHE A 46 9.54 -10.39 3.21
CA PHE A 46 8.66 -9.26 2.91
C PHE A 46 8.37 -8.43 4.17
N ALA A 47 8.01 -9.09 5.28
CA ALA A 47 7.79 -8.40 6.54
C ALA A 47 9.06 -7.66 7.01
N GLU A 48 10.20 -8.34 7.01
CA GLU A 48 11.48 -7.80 7.45
C GLU A 48 11.93 -6.61 6.58
N CYS A 49 12.01 -6.79 5.26
CA CYS A 49 12.65 -5.83 4.37
C CYS A 49 11.71 -4.74 3.85
N LYS A 50 10.40 -5.01 3.76
CA LYS A 50 9.42 -4.05 3.22
C LYS A 50 8.54 -3.45 4.28
N LEU A 51 8.15 -4.22 5.29
CA LEU A 51 7.21 -3.70 6.29
C LEU A 51 7.88 -3.12 7.52
N SER A 52 9.04 -3.61 7.96
CA SER A 52 9.73 -3.09 9.16
C SER A 52 9.96 -1.58 9.18
N PRO A 53 10.26 -0.88 8.06
CA PRO A 53 10.40 0.57 8.05
C PRO A 53 9.16 1.34 8.57
N TYR A 54 7.98 0.74 8.54
CA TYR A 54 6.73 1.35 9.02
C TYR A 54 6.47 1.11 10.52
N TYR A 55 7.28 0.30 11.21
CA TYR A 55 7.04 -0.07 12.60
C TYR A 55 8.27 0.15 13.47
N SER A 56 8.07 0.74 14.65
CA SER A 56 9.13 0.96 15.64
C SER A 56 9.73 -0.34 16.19
N LYS A 57 9.00 -1.46 16.15
CA LYS A 57 9.41 -2.78 16.66
C LYS A 57 9.63 -3.84 15.57
N GLY A 58 9.71 -3.41 14.30
CA GLY A 58 9.79 -4.30 13.14
C GLY A 58 8.46 -5.00 12.85
N ALA A 59 8.23 -5.34 11.58
CA ALA A 59 7.04 -6.10 11.20
C ALA A 59 7.30 -7.60 11.37
N CYS A 60 6.36 -8.33 11.97
CA CYS A 60 6.50 -9.78 12.14
C CYS A 60 5.67 -10.57 11.12
N ARG A 61 6.20 -11.73 10.72
CA ARG A 61 5.52 -12.71 9.84
C ARG A 61 4.08 -12.99 10.27
N LYS A 62 3.84 -13.11 11.57
CA LYS A 62 2.53 -13.48 12.13
C LYS A 62 1.47 -12.42 11.81
N THR A 63 1.82 -11.14 11.91
CA THR A 63 0.92 -10.03 11.62
C THR A 63 0.60 -9.95 10.13
N LEU A 64 1.63 -10.06 9.28
CA LEU A 64 1.43 -10.12 7.83
C LEU A 64 0.58 -11.33 7.42
N GLY A 65 0.82 -12.50 8.02
CA GLY A 65 0.05 -13.71 7.72
C GLY A 65 -1.42 -13.60 8.11
N LYS A 66 -1.73 -12.91 9.22
CA LYS A 66 -3.11 -12.60 9.59
C LYS A 66 -3.75 -11.60 8.61
N ALA A 67 -2.99 -10.60 8.15
CA ALA A 67 -3.47 -9.62 7.19
C ALA A 67 -3.83 -10.29 5.85
N GLU A 68 -2.94 -11.15 5.36
CA GLU A 68 -3.14 -11.95 4.14
C GLU A 68 -4.24 -13.00 4.26
N ALA A 69 -4.67 -13.33 5.47
CA ALA A 69 -5.80 -14.19 5.74
C ALA A 69 -7.10 -13.42 6.01
N GLY A 70 -7.11 -12.09 5.80
CA GLY A 70 -8.30 -11.26 5.98
C GLY A 70 -8.80 -11.18 7.42
N LYS A 71 -7.93 -11.38 8.42
CA LYS A 71 -8.38 -11.42 9.82
C LYS A 71 -8.78 -10.01 10.31
N PRO A 72 -10.01 -9.82 10.84
CA PRO A 72 -10.50 -8.50 11.26
C PRO A 72 -9.74 -7.91 12.46
N THR A 73 -8.99 -8.75 13.19
CA THR A 73 -8.18 -8.34 14.35
C THR A 73 -6.84 -7.69 13.97
N VAL A 74 -6.51 -7.62 12.68
CA VAL A 74 -5.29 -6.97 12.21
C VAL A 74 -5.48 -5.45 12.20
N ALA A 75 -4.49 -4.73 12.74
CA ALA A 75 -4.51 -3.28 12.71
C ALA A 75 -4.53 -2.75 11.26
N VAL A 76 -5.36 -1.74 10.99
CA VAL A 76 -5.45 -1.06 9.69
C VAL A 76 -4.07 -0.63 9.16
N GLY A 77 -3.16 -0.23 10.05
CA GLY A 77 -1.78 0.12 9.72
C GLY A 77 -1.02 -0.96 8.94
N THR A 78 -1.33 -2.25 9.15
CA THR A 78 -0.73 -3.34 8.39
C THR A 78 -1.22 -3.39 6.96
N TYR A 79 -2.53 -3.31 6.73
CA TYR A 79 -3.07 -3.20 5.38
C TYR A 79 -2.53 -1.97 4.68
N ALA A 80 -2.52 -0.84 5.38
CA ALA A 80 -2.01 0.44 4.90
C ALA A 80 -0.55 0.39 4.42
N ALA A 81 0.33 -0.27 5.18
CA ALA A 81 1.73 -0.43 4.81
C ALA A 81 1.90 -1.28 3.53
N VAL A 82 1.16 -2.38 3.38
CA VAL A 82 1.23 -3.19 2.15
C VAL A 82 0.68 -2.42 0.95
N LEU A 83 -0.43 -1.72 1.12
CA LEU A 83 -1.02 -0.88 0.06
C LEU A 83 -0.10 0.27 -0.37
N HIS A 84 0.73 0.78 0.54
CA HIS A 84 1.78 1.73 0.22
C HIS A 84 2.84 1.11 -0.69
N GLU A 85 3.35 -0.07 -0.35
CA GLU A 85 4.32 -0.80 -1.20
C GLU A 85 3.76 -1.09 -2.59
N MET A 86 2.45 -1.34 -2.68
CA MET A 86 1.75 -1.53 -3.96
C MET A 86 1.57 -0.25 -4.77
N GLY A 87 1.82 0.93 -4.19
CA GLY A 87 1.57 2.23 -4.85
C GLY A 87 0.09 2.56 -5.05
N LEU A 88 -0.82 1.96 -4.27
CA LEU A 88 -2.27 2.05 -4.50
C LEU A 88 -2.95 3.24 -3.83
N TRP A 89 -2.27 3.95 -2.93
CA TRP A 89 -2.89 5.05 -2.18
C TRP A 89 -3.58 6.11 -3.05
N PRO A 90 -2.96 6.63 -4.13
CA PRO A 90 -3.64 7.61 -4.98
C PRO A 90 -4.95 7.07 -5.56
N ALA A 91 -4.98 5.81 -6.00
CA ALA A 91 -6.16 5.19 -6.57
C ALA A 91 -7.26 4.94 -5.52
N ILE A 92 -6.87 4.47 -4.33
CA ILE A 92 -7.79 4.27 -3.20
C ILE A 92 -8.42 5.60 -2.79
N ILE A 93 -7.57 6.62 -2.61
CA ILE A 93 -8.00 7.95 -2.20
C ILE A 93 -8.92 8.58 -3.25
N ASN A 94 -8.61 8.44 -4.55
CA ASN A 94 -9.51 8.87 -5.62
C ASN A 94 -10.86 8.15 -5.59
N ALA A 95 -10.86 6.82 -5.41
CA ALA A 95 -12.08 6.03 -5.36
C ALA A 95 -12.95 6.38 -4.15
N LEU A 96 -12.33 6.60 -2.99
CA LEU A 96 -13.03 7.05 -1.78
C LEU A 96 -13.55 8.49 -1.95
N GLY A 97 -12.70 9.40 -2.44
CA GLY A 97 -13.05 10.80 -2.64
C GLY A 97 -14.16 10.99 -3.68
N SER A 98 -14.26 10.14 -4.70
CA SER A 98 -15.37 10.19 -5.66
C SER A 98 -16.75 9.92 -5.04
N SER A 99 -16.81 9.45 -3.79
CA SER A 99 -18.07 9.26 -3.05
C SER A 99 -18.55 10.51 -2.29
N THR A 100 -17.74 11.58 -2.22
CA THR A 100 -17.98 12.80 -1.45
C THR A 100 -17.30 14.02 -2.11
N ALA A 101 -18.07 15.03 -2.51
CA ALA A 101 -17.56 16.18 -3.30
C ALA A 101 -16.42 16.98 -2.64
N GLU A 102 -16.35 17.02 -1.31
CA GLU A 102 -15.31 17.75 -0.56
C GLU A 102 -13.96 17.03 -0.53
N ASP A 103 -13.98 15.69 -0.56
CA ASP A 103 -12.77 14.88 -0.49
C ASP A 103 -11.98 14.96 -1.80
N VAL A 104 -12.65 14.96 -2.97
CA VAL A 104 -12.01 15.12 -4.29
C VAL A 104 -11.07 16.33 -4.32
N ARG A 105 -11.48 17.45 -3.72
CA ARG A 105 -10.70 18.69 -3.71
C ARG A 105 -9.41 18.55 -2.89
N TYR A 106 -9.46 17.89 -1.74
CA TYR A 106 -8.27 17.61 -0.94
C TYR A 106 -7.31 16.67 -1.68
N VAL A 107 -7.85 15.64 -2.34
CA VAL A 107 -7.07 14.69 -3.14
C VAL A 107 -6.35 15.39 -4.29
N GLU A 108 -7.03 16.27 -5.01
CA GLU A 108 -6.45 17.06 -6.10
C GLU A 108 -5.31 17.96 -5.62
N ILE A 109 -5.46 18.60 -4.45
CA ILE A 109 -4.40 19.43 -3.85
C ILE A 109 -3.15 18.59 -3.59
N VAL A 110 -3.29 17.45 -2.92
CA VAL A 110 -2.16 16.57 -2.58
C VAL A 110 -1.50 16.00 -3.84
N ILE A 111 -2.28 15.52 -4.81
CA ILE A 111 -1.74 14.98 -6.08
C ILE A 111 -0.98 16.07 -6.85
N ASN A 112 -1.50 17.29 -6.90
CA ASN A 112 -0.85 18.40 -7.60
C ASN A 112 0.46 18.82 -6.93
N GLU A 113 0.52 18.83 -5.60
CA GLU A 113 1.77 19.07 -4.87
C GLU A 113 2.82 17.99 -5.13
N LEU A 114 2.40 16.71 -5.12
CA LEU A 114 3.30 15.59 -5.40
C LEU A 114 3.88 15.68 -6.83
N ARG A 115 3.02 15.96 -7.82
CA ARG A 115 3.45 16.17 -9.22
C ARG A 115 4.42 17.34 -9.36
N LYS A 116 4.21 18.42 -8.61
CA LYS A 116 5.13 19.57 -8.59
C LYS A 116 6.51 19.16 -8.07
N LYS A 117 6.55 18.46 -6.93
CA LYS A 117 7.80 17.94 -6.35
C LYS A 117 8.52 16.96 -7.28
N GLU A 118 7.79 16.13 -8.04
CA GLU A 118 8.38 15.24 -9.04
C GLU A 118 9.01 15.99 -10.22
N LYS A 119 8.32 17.02 -10.74
CA LYS A 119 8.86 17.89 -11.79
C LYS A 119 10.13 18.60 -11.33
N GLU A 120 10.14 19.15 -10.13
CA GLU A 120 11.31 19.81 -9.53
C GLU A 120 12.50 18.85 -9.43
N LYS A 121 12.28 17.62 -8.94
CA LYS A 121 13.29 16.56 -8.88
C LYS A 121 13.82 16.17 -10.27
N CYS A 122 12.94 16.12 -11.28
CA CYS A 122 13.33 15.84 -12.65
C CYS A 122 14.25 16.93 -13.22
N VAL A 123 13.88 18.20 -13.01
CA VAL A 123 14.69 19.36 -13.42
C VAL A 123 16.05 19.37 -12.72
N GLU A 124 16.10 19.07 -11.42
CA GLU A 124 17.38 18.96 -10.70
C GLU A 124 18.26 17.82 -11.22
N ARG A 125 17.67 16.66 -11.55
CA ARG A 125 18.40 15.55 -12.17
C ARG A 125 18.97 15.95 -13.53
N MET A 126 18.20 16.62 -14.38
CA MET A 126 18.69 17.12 -15.66
C MET A 126 19.82 18.14 -15.49
N LYS A 127 19.69 19.07 -14.54
CA LYS A 127 20.77 20.04 -14.23
C LYS A 127 22.06 19.36 -13.78
N LYS A 128 21.96 18.31 -12.94
CA LYS A 128 23.12 17.53 -12.50
C LYS A 128 23.77 16.74 -13.65
N LEU A 129 22.96 16.08 -14.48
CA LEU A 129 23.45 15.37 -15.68
C LEU A 129 24.17 16.32 -16.63
N ASN A 130 23.58 17.49 -16.89
CA ASN A 130 24.17 18.50 -17.78
C ASN A 130 25.52 19.00 -17.23
N LYS A 131 25.60 19.28 -15.92
CA LYS A 131 26.84 19.71 -15.27
C LYS A 131 27.94 18.64 -15.35
N ASN A 132 27.58 17.37 -15.19
CA ASN A 132 28.55 16.27 -15.30
C ASN A 132 29.02 16.07 -16.74
N PHE A 133 28.12 16.18 -17.72
CA PHE A 133 28.45 16.06 -19.14
C PHE A 133 29.44 17.14 -19.62
N PHE A 134 29.30 18.38 -19.15
CA PHE A 134 30.23 19.46 -19.49
C PHE A 134 31.55 19.43 -18.71
N ASN A 135 31.62 18.72 -17.58
CA ASN A 135 32.85 18.55 -16.81
C ASN A 135 33.72 17.38 -17.31
N GLU A 136 33.16 16.44 -18.08
CA GLU A 136 33.90 15.29 -18.65
C GLU A 136 34.43 15.54 -20.08
N VAL A 137 34.01 16.64 -20.72
CA VAL A 137 34.35 16.99 -22.12
C VAL A 137 35.32 18.19 -22.21
N GLY A 138 35.78 18.71 -21.07
CA GLY A 138 36.84 19.74 -20.98
C GLY A 138 38.10 19.19 -20.35
#